data_AF-H9W5C9-F1
#
_entry.id   AF-H9W5C9-F1
#
_cell.length_a   1.000
_cell.length_b   1.000
_cell.length_c   1.000
_cell.angle_alpha   90.00
_cell.angle_beta   90.00
_cell.angle_gamma   90.00
#
_symmetry.space_group_name_H-M   'P 1'
#
loop_
_entity.id
_entity.type
_entity.pdbx_description
1 polymer ?
#
loop_
_entity_poly.entity_id
_entity_poly.type
_entity_poly.pdbx_seq_one_letter_code
_entity_poly.pdbx_strand_id
1 'polypeptide(L)'
;HKVASLANSCLVKHPRSRPKMSEVVEILKQIVEAAEAESPQPPIVCETVDSSTEILTEPAKDTVNSKRRMLLLRDMMNLRNRDNGRPAWRAWTPKMVRTW
;
A
#
# COMPACT_ATOMS: atom_id res chain seq x y z
N HIS A 1 15.11 -2.13 -8.94
CA HIS A 1 14.22 -2.20 -7.75
C HIS A 1 14.56 -1.22 -6.61
N LYS A 2 15.23 -0.07 -6.85
CA LYS A 2 15.64 0.86 -5.77
C LYS A 2 14.46 1.56 -5.08
N VAL A 3 13.46 2.00 -5.84
CA VAL A 3 12.25 2.67 -5.31
C VAL A 3 11.44 1.74 -4.41
N ALA A 4 11.25 0.47 -4.81
CA ALA A 4 10.51 -0.52 -4.02
C ALA A 4 11.19 -0.80 -2.68
N SER A 5 12.53 -0.92 -2.66
CA SER A 5 13.30 -1.09 -1.42
C SER A 5 13.15 0.11 -0.48
N LEU A 6 13.14 1.34 -1.03
CA LEU A 6 12.91 2.56 -0.25
C LEU A 6 11.47 2.62 0.31
N ALA A 7 10.48 2.20 -0.46
CA ALA A 7 9.10 2.11 0.04
C ALA A 7 8.99 1.13 1.21
N ASN A 8 9.64 -0.03 1.11
CA ASN A 8 9.62 -1.04 2.17
C ASN A 8 10.27 -0.54 3.47
N SER A 9 11.34 0.26 3.41
CA SER A 9 11.95 0.83 4.62
C SER A 9 11.05 1.85 5.32
N CYS A 10 10.24 2.61 4.57
CA CYS A 10 9.26 3.53 5.12
C CYS A 10 8.07 2.83 5.82
N LEU A 11 7.72 1.63 5.37
CA LEU A 11 6.56 0.87 5.87
C LEU A 11 6.87 -0.02 7.08
N VAL A 12 8.10 -0.02 7.59
CA VAL A 12 8.51 -0.82 8.76
C VAL A 12 7.64 -0.49 9.97
N LYS A 13 7.19 -1.54 10.68
CA LYS A 13 6.30 -1.42 11.85
C LYS A 13 6.92 -0.53 12.93
N HIS A 14 8.22 -0.68 13.17
CA HIS A 14 8.93 0.05 14.21
C HIS A 14 9.31 1.47 13.72
N PRO A 15 8.83 2.55 14.37
CA PRO A 15 8.99 3.92 13.85
C PRO A 15 10.44 4.41 13.86
N ARG A 16 11.26 3.93 14.81
CA ARG A 16 12.69 4.32 14.88
C ARG A 16 13.55 3.70 13.78
N SER A 17 13.06 2.66 13.12
CA SER A 17 13.75 2.00 12.00
C SER A 17 13.40 2.61 10.65
N ARG A 18 12.42 3.52 10.61
CA ARG A 18 12.05 4.23 9.40
C ARG A 18 13.11 5.30 9.11
N PRO A 19 13.46 5.52 7.84
CA PRO A 19 14.40 6.58 7.47
C PRO A 19 13.83 7.96 7.80
N LYS A 20 14.72 8.94 7.97
CA LYS A 20 14.29 10.34 8.11
C LYS A 20 13.78 10.85 6.75
N MET A 21 12.79 11.75 6.76
CA MET A 21 12.29 12.32 5.50
C MET A 21 13.37 13.08 4.70
N SER A 22 14.37 13.65 5.37
CA SER A 22 15.52 14.27 4.70
C SER A 22 16.32 13.26 3.88
N GLU A 23 16.55 12.07 4.44
CA GLU A 23 17.27 10.97 3.81
C GLU A 23 16.45 10.36 2.66
N VAL A 24 15.13 10.21 2.86
CA VAL A 24 14.21 9.74 1.80
C VAL A 24 14.27 10.65 0.57
N VAL A 25 14.28 11.97 0.77
CA VAL A 25 14.35 12.94 -0.33
C VAL A 25 15.69 12.84 -1.06
N GLU A 26 16.79 12.67 -0.33
CA GLU A 26 18.13 12.55 -0.93
C GLU A 26 18.25 11.28 -1.79
N ILE A 27 17.78 10.15 -1.27
CA ILE A 27 17.77 8.88 -2.02
C ILE A 27 16.88 8.98 -3.27
N LEU A 28 15.72 9.62 -3.16
CA LEU A 28 14.82 9.81 -4.31
C LEU A 28 15.47 10.68 -5.40
N LYS A 29 16.16 11.75 -5.03
CA LYS A 29 16.91 12.58 -6.00
C LYS A 29 17.95 11.76 -6.74
N GLN A 30 18.74 10.97 -6.02
CA GLN A 30 19.75 10.08 -6.63
C GLN A 30 19.12 9.05 -7.59
N ILE A 31 17.94 8.52 -7.26
CA ILE A 31 17.24 7.58 -8.14
C ILE A 31 16.77 8.28 -9.42
N VAL A 32 16.22 9.50 -9.31
CA VAL A 32 15.77 10.27 -10.48
C VAL A 32 16.96 10.65 -11.35
N GLU A 33 18.04 11.19 -10.78
CA GLU A 33 19.26 11.54 -11.51
C GLU A 33 19.87 10.33 -12.24
N ALA A 34 19.87 9.16 -11.59
CA ALA A 34 20.31 7.92 -12.23
C ALA A 34 19.37 7.43 -13.34
N ALA A 35 18.06 7.67 -13.20
CA ALA A 35 17.06 7.31 -14.20
C ALA A 35 17.07 8.22 -15.42
N GLU A 36 17.42 9.51 -15.27
CA GLU A 36 17.57 10.45 -16.39
C GLU A 36 18.85 10.17 -17.20
N ALA A 37 19.87 9.54 -16.58
CA ALA A 37 21.09 9.13 -17.25
C ALA A 37 20.93 7.85 -18.09
N GLU A 38 19.93 7.01 -17.79
CA GLU A 38 19.51 5.90 -18.65
C GLU A 38 18.39 6.40 -19.58
N SER A 39 18.51 6.14 -20.88
CA SER A 39 17.48 6.45 -21.89
C SER A 39 16.05 6.18 -21.39
N PRO A 40 15.04 7.02 -21.72
CA PRO A 40 13.70 6.92 -21.15
C PRO A 40 13.17 5.50 -21.21
N GLN A 41 13.02 4.86 -20.05
CA GLN A 41 12.31 3.60 -19.98
C GLN A 41 10.86 3.86 -20.39
N PRO A 42 10.29 2.98 -21.25
CA PRO A 42 8.88 3.10 -21.60
C PRO A 42 8.06 3.10 -20.31
N PRO A 43 7.00 3.92 -20.22
CA PRO A 43 6.13 3.94 -19.05
C PRO A 43 5.71 2.52 -18.74
N ILE A 44 5.85 2.12 -17.47
CA ILE A 44 5.30 0.86 -16.98
C ILE A 44 3.79 0.99 -17.14
N VAL A 45 3.28 0.46 -18.24
CA VAL A 45 1.86 0.22 -18.41
C VAL A 45 1.54 -0.80 -17.32
N CYS A 46 0.91 -0.34 -16.25
CA CYS A 46 0.16 -1.24 -15.38
C CYS A 46 -0.98 -1.77 -16.24
N GLU A 47 -0.69 -2.78 -17.07
CA GLU A 47 -1.74 -3.59 -17.66
C GLU A 47 -2.52 -4.14 -16.47
N THR A 48 -3.75 -3.67 -16.32
CA THR A 48 -4.79 -4.48 -15.74
C THR A 48 -4.89 -5.70 -16.65
N VAL A 49 -4.00 -6.67 -16.45
CA VAL A 49 -4.12 -7.98 -17.02
C VAL A 49 -5.35 -8.55 -16.34
N ASP A 50 -6.50 -8.34 -16.98
CA ASP A 50 -7.59 -9.31 -16.98
C ASP A 50 -6.95 -10.63 -17.41
N SER A 51 -6.42 -11.36 -16.42
CA SER A 51 -5.72 -12.62 -16.60
C SER A 51 -6.72 -13.71 -16.94
N SER A 52 -7.27 -13.63 -18.14
CA SER A 52 -7.76 -14.78 -18.90
C SER A 52 -6.58 -15.33 -19.70
N THR A 53 -5.79 -16.20 -19.09
CA THR A 53 -5.08 -17.24 -19.84
C THR A 53 -5.01 -18.48 -18.98
N GLU A 54 -5.59 -19.53 -19.54
CA GLU A 54 -6.05 -20.74 -18.89
C GLU A 54 -4.90 -21.61 -18.40
N ILE A 55 -4.87 -21.84 -17.08
CA ILE A 55 -4.57 -23.17 -16.56
C ILE A 55 -5.93 -23.76 -16.22
N LEU A 56 -6.35 -24.73 -17.02
CA LEU A 56 -7.63 -25.45 -16.93
C LEU A 56 -7.96 -25.83 -15.48
N THR A 57 -8.89 -25.10 -14.87
CA THR A 57 -10.06 -25.62 -14.13
C THR A 57 -11.00 -24.43 -13.86
N GLU A 58 -12.02 -24.33 -14.70
CA GLU A 58 -13.30 -23.61 -14.54
C GLU A 58 -13.31 -22.08 -14.29
N PRO A 59 -13.82 -21.27 -15.25
CA PRO A 59 -14.10 -19.86 -15.06
C PRO A 59 -15.46 -19.69 -14.38
N ALA A 60 -15.48 -19.67 -13.05
CA ALA A 60 -16.67 -19.21 -12.34
C ALA A 60 -16.72 -17.68 -12.41
N LYS A 61 -17.49 -17.18 -13.38
CA LYS A 61 -18.10 -15.83 -13.34
C LYS A 61 -18.96 -15.73 -12.08
N ASP A 62 -18.33 -15.63 -10.93
CA ASP A 62 -19.08 -15.45 -9.72
C ASP A 62 -19.36 -13.96 -9.63
N THR A 63 -20.62 -13.65 -9.94
CA THR A 63 -21.45 -12.72 -9.18
C THR A 63 -21.23 -12.98 -7.69
N VAL A 64 -20.04 -12.67 -7.17
CA VAL A 64 -19.74 -12.79 -5.75
C VAL A 64 -20.63 -11.75 -5.12
N ASN A 65 -21.78 -12.24 -4.67
CA ASN A 65 -22.81 -11.54 -3.94
C ASN A 65 -22.09 -10.49 -3.09
N SER A 66 -22.43 -9.21 -3.28
CA SER A 66 -21.78 -8.08 -2.60
C SER A 66 -21.69 -8.30 -1.08
N LYS A 67 -22.62 -9.06 -0.50
CA LYS A 67 -22.59 -9.48 0.91
C LYS A 67 -21.43 -10.42 1.22
N ARG A 68 -21.09 -11.39 0.35
CA ARG A 68 -19.93 -12.29 0.53
C ARG A 68 -18.61 -11.52 0.47
N ARG A 69 -18.48 -10.55 -0.44
CA ARG A 69 -17.33 -9.62 -0.44
C ARG A 69 -17.26 -8.78 0.84
N MET A 70 -18.40 -8.23 1.28
CA MET A 70 -18.47 -7.47 2.53
C MET A 70 -18.10 -8.31 3.76
N LEU A 71 -18.53 -9.57 3.82
CA LEU A 71 -18.18 -10.49 4.91
C LEU A 71 -16.67 -10.78 4.93
N LEU A 72 -16.05 -11.07 3.78
CA LEU A 72 -14.60 -11.27 3.69
C LEU A 72 -13.80 -10.02 4.10
N LEU A 73 -14.25 -8.84 3.66
CA LEU A 73 -13.66 -7.57 4.09
C LEU A 73 -13.80 -7.37 5.62
N ARG A 74 -14.96 -7.71 6.18
CA ARG A 74 -15.23 -7.60 7.62
C ARG A 74 -14.37 -8.55 8.44
N ASP A 75 -14.22 -9.80 8.00
CA ASP A 75 -13.39 -10.80 8.66
C ASP A 75 -11.90 -10.42 8.62
N MET A 76 -11.43 -9.88 7.49
CA MET A 76 -10.07 -9.35 7.39
C MET A 76 -9.82 -8.16 8.33
N MET A 77 -10.80 -7.26 8.50
CA MET A 77 -10.73 -6.17 9.48
C MET A 77 -10.75 -6.66 10.94
N ASN A 78 -11.51 -7.72 11.23
CA ASN A 78 -11.61 -8.33 12.56
C ASN A 78 -10.34 -9.13 12.93
N LEU A 79 -9.75 -9.86 11.98
CA LEU A 79 -8.50 -10.59 12.20
C LEU A 79 -7.38 -9.62 12.58
N ARG A 80 -7.31 -8.49 11.88
CA ARG A 80 -6.39 -7.38 12.20
C ARG A 80 -6.66 -6.70 13.55
N ASN A 81 -7.87 -6.84 14.11
CA ASN A 81 -8.25 -6.29 15.40
C ASN A 81 -7.91 -7.23 16.58
N ARG A 82 -7.64 -8.52 16.32
CA ARG A 82 -7.41 -9.52 17.38
C ARG A 82 -6.01 -9.42 17.99
N ASP A 83 -5.02 -8.98 17.21
CA ASP A 83 -3.63 -9.07 17.62
C ASP A 83 -3.11 -7.79 18.30
N ASN A 84 -3.82 -6.66 18.20
CA ASN A 84 -3.50 -5.42 18.91
C ASN A 84 -4.78 -4.58 18.98
N GLY A 85 -5.16 -4.13 20.18
CA GLY A 85 -6.41 -3.43 20.46
C GLY A 85 -6.74 -2.25 19.53
N ARG A 86 -7.99 -1.76 19.65
CA ARG A 86 -8.63 -0.72 18.82
C ARG A 86 -7.64 0.15 18.03
N PRO A 87 -7.73 0.22 16.69
CA PRO A 87 -6.78 0.97 15.87
C PRO A 87 -6.60 2.40 16.39
N ALA A 88 -5.36 2.83 16.63
CA ALA A 88 -5.05 4.11 17.26
C ALA A 88 -5.67 5.33 16.55
N TRP A 89 -5.96 5.24 15.24
CA TRP A 89 -6.65 6.30 14.49
C TRP A 89 -8.11 6.52 14.92
N ARG A 90 -8.76 5.51 15.52
CA ARG A 90 -10.09 5.66 16.15
C ARG A 90 -10.02 6.38 17.50
N ALA A 91 -8.85 6.41 18.15
CA ALA A 91 -8.62 7.11 19.41
C ALA A 91 -8.14 8.55 19.23
N TRP A 92 -7.92 8.98 17.98
CA TRP A 92 -7.49 10.34 17.68
C TRP A 92 -8.71 11.27 17.67
N THR A 93 -9.03 11.86 18.82
CA THR A 93 -10.02 12.94 18.91
C THR A 93 -9.32 14.28 18.66
N PRO A 94 -9.61 14.98 17.55
CA PRO A 94 -9.10 16.34 17.36
C PRO A 94 -9.68 17.23 18.46
N LYS A 95 -8.79 17.88 19.23
CA LYS A 95 -9.20 18.84 20.25
C LYS A 95 -9.80 20.05 19.55
N MET A 96 -11.07 20.36 19.85
CA MET A 96 -11.74 21.55 19.34
C MET A 96 -11.08 22.78 19.97
N VAL A 97 -10.24 23.47 19.21
CA VAL A 97 -9.64 24.74 19.62
C VAL A 97 -10.69 25.82 19.36
N ARG A 98 -11.18 26.48 20.42
CA ARG A 98 -12.02 27.67 20.28
C ARG A 98 -11.12 28.83 19.87
N THR A 99 -11.30 29.32 18.66
CA THR A 99 -10.78 30.62 18.23
C THR A 99 -11.79 31.68 18.67
N TRP A 100 -11.29 32.72 19.35
CA TRP A 100 -12.07 33.88 19.79
C TRP A 100 -12.32 34.85 18.64
#